data_AF-A0A1G1GIK7-F1
#
_entry.id   AF-A0A1G1GIK7-F1
#
_cell.length_a   1.000
_cell.length_b   1.000
_cell.length_c   1.000
_cell.angle_alpha   90.00
_cell.angle_beta   90.00
_cell.angle_gamma   90.00
#
_symmetry.space_group_name_H-M   'P 1'
#
loop_
_entity.id
_entity.type
_entity.pdbx_description
1 polymer ?
#
loop_
_entity_poly.entity_id
_entity_poly.type
_entity_poly.pdbx_seq_one_letter_code
_entity_poly.pdbx_strand_id
1 'polypeptide(L)' 'MKEKHIALVERLRRENDEYLIWEEKHDKLEREIRSLNRKHVLTPEDEVLRKNLQKEKLLAKDMVIKILREAENKVKAKK' A
#
# COMPACT_ATOMS: atom_id res chain seq x y z
N MET A 1 3.79 -17.89 3.40
CA MET A 1 3.60 -16.83 2.37
C MET A 1 4.04 -15.42 2.81
N LYS A 2 4.26 -15.14 4.11
CA LYS A 2 4.71 -13.80 4.56
C LYS A 2 6.22 -13.57 4.43
N GLU A 3 7.07 -14.58 4.64
CA GLU A 3 8.54 -14.42 4.63
C GLU A 3 9.14 -14.05 3.26
N LYS A 4 8.65 -14.63 2.17
CA LYS A 4 9.12 -14.26 0.82
C LYS A 4 8.82 -12.81 0.46
N HIS A 5 7.72 -12.27 1.00
CA HIS A 5 7.34 -10.87 0.81
C HIS A 5 8.32 -9.96 1.55
N ILE A 6 8.70 -10.29 2.79
CA ILE A 6 9.61 -9.45 3.60
C ILE A 6 10.97 -9.28 2.93
N ALA A 7 11.59 -10.38 2.47
CA ALA A 7 12.91 -10.30 1.84
C ALA A 7 12.89 -9.51 0.52
N LEU A 8 11.81 -9.64 -0.27
CA LEU A 8 11.64 -8.89 -1.50
C LEU A 8 11.39 -7.40 -1.22
N VAL A 9 10.60 -7.11 -0.18
CA VAL A 9 10.32 -5.77 0.32
C VAL A 9 11.57 -5.09 0.83
N GLU A 10 12.42 -5.75 1.62
CA GLU A 10 13.68 -5.16 2.09
C GLU A 10 14.62 -4.80 0.94
N ARG A 11 14.65 -5.64 -0.10
CA ARG A 11 15.43 -5.37 -1.32
C ARG A 11 14.87 -4.19 -2.09
N LEU A 12 13.55 -4.18 -2.29
CA LEU A 12 12.82 -3.06 -2.89
C LEU A 12 13.00 -1.76 -2.10
N ARG A 13 13.08 -1.83 -0.78
CA ARG A 13 13.32 -0.67 0.08
C ARG A 13 14.70 -0.06 -0.12
N ARG A 14 15.69 -0.86 -0.55
CA ARG A 14 17.05 -0.41 -0.87
C ARG A 14 17.23 -0.01 -2.33
N GLU A 15 16.53 -0.67 -3.25
CA GLU A 15 16.66 -0.44 -4.70
C GLU A 15 15.60 0.50 -5.27
N ASN A 16 14.49 0.76 -4.54
CA ASN A 16 13.32 1.45 -5.07
C ASN A 16 12.58 2.27 -4.00
N ASP A 17 12.98 3.53 -3.83
CA ASP A 17 12.34 4.52 -2.94
C ASP A 17 10.83 4.69 -3.19
N GLU A 18 10.36 4.45 -4.42
CA GLU A 18 8.92 4.47 -4.73
C GLU A 18 8.13 3.49 -3.85
N TYR A 19 8.69 2.31 -3.56
CA TYR A 19 8.03 1.34 -2.68
C TYR A 19 7.82 1.92 -1.28
N LEU A 20 8.85 2.60 -0.74
CA LEU A 20 8.78 3.22 0.59
C LEU A 20 7.67 4.27 0.64
N ILE A 21 7.57 5.11 -0.39
CA ILE A 21 6.54 6.15 -0.50
C ILE A 21 5.14 5.51 -0.55
N TRP A 22 4.95 4.45 -1.33
CA TRP A 22 3.66 3.75 -1.43
C TRP A 22 3.29 3.00 -0.15
N GLU A 23 4.27 2.40 0.54
CA GLU A 23 4.08 1.76 1.86
C GLU A 23 3.63 2.80 2.89
N GLU A 24 4.30 3.94 2.97
CA GLU A 24 3.95 5.01 3.90
C GLU A 24 2.56 5.57 3.58
N LYS A 25 2.25 5.77 2.30
CA LYS A 25 0.92 6.19 1.85
C LYS A 25 -0.15 5.16 2.23
N HIS A 26 0.13 3.87 2.09
CA HIS A 26 -0.79 2.80 2.52
C HIS A 26 -1.02 2.80 4.03
N ASP A 27 0.03 2.96 4.86
CA ASP A 27 -0.11 3.06 6.32
C ASP A 27 -0.93 4.28 6.74
N LYS A 28 -0.68 5.43 6.10
CA LYS A 28 -1.42 6.67 6.33
C LYS A 28 -2.91 6.51 6.00
N LEU A 29 -3.22 5.96 4.82
CA LEU A 29 -4.58 5.66 4.39
C LEU A 29 -5.26 4.65 5.33
N GLU A 30 -4.54 3.64 5.83
CA GLU A 30 -5.08 2.71 6.82
C GLU A 30 -5.40 3.40 8.16
N ARG A 31 -4.53 4.29 8.64
CA ARG A 31 -4.79 5.06 9.87
C ARG A 31 -5.98 5.99 9.73
N GLU A 32 -6.10 6.67 8.59
CA GLU A 32 -7.25 7.53 8.30
C GLU A 32 -8.55 6.73 8.23
N ILE A 33 -8.57 5.62 7.47
CA ILE A 33 -9.74 4.73 7.42
C ILE A 33 -10.07 4.21 8.82
N ARG A 34 -9.08 3.79 9.62
CA ARG A 34 -9.31 3.27 10.96
C ARG A 34 -9.85 4.34 11.91
N SER A 35 -9.36 5.57 11.78
CA SER A 35 -9.85 6.72 12.58
C SER A 35 -11.28 7.08 12.21
N LEU A 36 -11.61 7.08 10.91
CA LEU A 36 -12.99 7.25 10.43
C LEU A 36 -13.91 6.12 10.89
N ASN A 37 -13.45 4.87 10.80
CA ASN A 37 -14.23 3.70 11.25
C ASN A 37 -14.41 3.65 12.77
N ARG A 38 -13.56 4.35 13.53
CA ARG A 38 -13.69 4.53 14.99
C ARG A 38 -14.73 5.58 15.36
N LYS A 39 -15.03 6.54 14.47
CA LYS A 39 -16.14 7.49 14.71
C LYS A 39 -17.44 6.70 14.61
N HIS A 40 -18.19 6.66 15.71
CA HIS A 40 -19.49 5.97 15.80
C HIS A 40 -20.53 6.61 14.85
N VAL A 41 -20.40 7.91 14.60
CA VAL A 41 -21.28 8.68 13.71
C VAL A 41 -20.42 9.22 12.58
N LEU A 42 -20.61 8.69 11.38
CA LEU A 42 -20.01 9.19 10.15
C LEU A 42 -20.96 10.24 9.58
N THR A 43 -20.48 11.46 9.35
CA THR A 43 -21.22 12.42 8.54
C THR A 43 -21.22 11.97 7.07
N PRO A 44 -22.17 12.42 6.24
CA PRO A 44 -22.15 12.11 4.80
C PRO A 44 -20.83 12.52 4.12
N GLU A 45 -20.15 13.56 4.62
CA GLU A 45 -18.79 13.92 4.18
C GLU A 45 -17.77 12.85 4.57
N ASP A 46 -17.80 12.35 5.82
CA ASP A 46 -16.91 11.27 6.26
C ASP A 46 -17.18 9.95 5.48
N GLU A 47 -18.42 9.65 5.07
CA GLU A 47 -18.74 8.48 4.24
C GLU A 47 -18.10 8.57 2.85
N VAL A 48 -18.18 9.75 2.22
CA VAL A 48 -17.52 10.02 0.94
C VAL A 48 -16.00 9.92 1.10
N LEU A 49 -15.46 10.50 2.18
CA LEU A 49 -14.03 10.43 2.50
C LEU A 49 -13.58 8.98 2.68
N ARG A 50 -14.32 8.17 3.45
CA ARG A 50 -14.05 6.74 3.65
C ARG A 50 -14.05 5.96 2.33
N LYS A 51 -14.99 6.26 1.43
CA LYS A 51 -15.06 5.65 0.10
C LYS A 51 -13.86 6.03 -0.77
N ASN A 52 -13.46 7.31 -0.75
CA ASN A 52 -12.29 7.78 -1.47
C ASN A 52 -11.00 7.15 -0.92
N LEU A 53 -10.84 7.11 0.41
CA LEU A 53 -9.70 6.47 1.05
C LEU A 53 -9.64 4.97 0.77
N GLN A 54 -10.78 4.27 0.69
CA GLN A 54 -10.81 2.88 0.25
C GLN A 54 -10.33 2.71 -1.20
N LYS A 55 -10.72 3.61 -2.10
CA LYS A 55 -10.23 3.61 -3.49
C LYS A 55 -8.73 3.88 -3.54
N GLU A 56 -8.25 4.89 -2.82
CA GLU A 56 -6.83 5.20 -2.74
C GLU A 56 -6.03 4.06 -2.11
N LYS A 57 -6.57 3.39 -1.08
CA LYS A 57 -5.96 2.19 -0.50
C LYS A 57 -5.85 1.09 -1.54
N LEU A 58 -6.89 0.89 -2.35
CA LEU A 58 -6.87 -0.08 -3.44
C LEU A 58 -5.77 0.26 -4.46
N LEU A 59 -5.67 1.52 -4.87
CA LEU A 59 -4.64 2.01 -5.79
C LEU A 59 -3.23 1.84 -5.21
N ALA A 60 -3.02 2.22 -3.95
CA ALA A 60 -1.73 2.07 -3.28
C ALA A 60 -1.33 0.59 -3.20
N LYS A 61 -2.28 -0.29 -2.89
CA LYS A 61 -2.05 -1.74 -2.90
C LYS A 61 -1.72 -2.25 -4.31
N ASP A 62 -2.41 -1.78 -5.34
CA ASP A 62 -2.15 -2.16 -6.73
C ASP A 62 -0.75 -1.74 -7.17
N MET A 63 -0.33 -0.52 -6.82
CA MET A 63 1.01 -0.01 -7.09
C MET A 63 2.08 -0.82 -6.37
N VAL A 64 1.88 -1.15 -5.09
CA VAL A 64 2.77 -2.03 -4.32
C VAL A 64 2.91 -3.39 -4.98
N ILE A 65 1.80 -4.01 -5.39
CA ILE A 65 1.79 -5.30 -6.09
C ILE A 65 2.50 -5.20 -7.44
N LYS A 66 2.28 -4.12 -8.19
CA LYS A 66 2.94 -3.89 -9.48
C LYS A 66 4.46 -3.78 -9.31
N ILE A 67 4.91 -2.99 -8.34
CA ILE A 67 6.33 -2.83 -8.01
C ILE A 67 6.95 -4.17 -7.58
N LEU A 68 6.26 -4.95 -6.73
CA LEU A 68 6.69 -6.28 -6.34
C LEU A 68 6.83 -7.21 -7.55
N ARG A 69 5.84 -7.19 -8.45
CA ARG A 69 5.82 -8.04 -9.65
C ARG A 69 6.92 -7.66 -10.64
N GLU A 70 7.17 -6.37 -10.82
CA GLU A 70 8.29 -5.87 -11.64
C GLU A 70 9.64 -6.23 -11.03
N ALA A 71 9.79 -6.13 -9.71
CA ALA A 71 11.00 -6.54 -9.02
C ALA A 71 11.25 -8.05 -9.11
N GLU A 72 10.22 -8.89 -8.92
CA GLU A 72 10.33 -10.34 -9.15
C GLU A 72 10.76 -10.65 -10.59
N ASN A 73 10.21 -9.93 -11.56
CA ASN A 73 10.56 -10.13 -12.97
C ASN A 73 12.02 -9.72 -13.25
N LYS A 74 12.47 -8.57 -12.72
CA LYS A 74 13.88 -8.14 -12.83
C LYS A 74 14.85 -9.15 -12.20
N VAL A 75 14.49 -9.74 -11.06
CA VAL A 75 15.31 -10.77 -10.40
C VAL A 75 15.38 -12.05 -11.24
N LYS A 76 14.28 -12.45 -11.90
CA LYS A 76 14.27 -13.62 -12.81
C LYS A 76 15.03 -13.37 -14.11
N ALA A 77 14.98 -12.17 -14.67
CA ALA A 77 15.68 -11.83 -15.92
C ALA A 77 17.20 -11.72 -15.77
N LYS A 78 17.71 -11.55 -14.54
CA LYS A 78 19.15 -11.50 -14.21
C LYS A 78 19.75 -12.87 -13.84
N LYS A 79 18.96 -13.94 -13.85
CA LYS A 79 19.36 -15.30 -13.47
C LYS A 79 19.33 -16.22 -14.68
#